data_AF-A0A821KH12-F1
#
_entry.id   AF-A0A821KH12-F1
#
_cell.length_a   1.000
_cell.length_b   1.000
_cell.length_c   1.000
_cell.angle_alpha   90.00
_cell.angle_beta   90.00
_cell.angle_gamma   90.00
#
_symmetry.space_group_name_H-M   'P 1'
#
loop_
_entity.id
_entity.type
_entity.pdbx_description
1 polymer ?
#
loop_
_entity_poly.entity_id
_entity_poly.type
_entity_poly.pdbx_seq_one_letter_code
_entity_poly.pdbx_strand_id
1 'polypeptide(L)' 'MYELMPDGKAIRVTLNNFKEYCIRYREYHFNEFRRQIEHNRQGICSIVPNSFMAFLTVNELEDAVCGKGHIDIELLKR' A
#
# COMPACT_ATOMS: atom_id res chain seq x y z
N MET A 1 19.11 9.81 4.57
CA MET A 1 18.03 10.07 5.55
C MET A 1 17.01 10.94 4.86
N TYR A 2 15.80 10.42 4.59
CA TYR A 2 14.70 11.18 3.99
C TYR A 2 14.05 12.06 5.06
N GLU A 3 13.79 13.33 4.75
CA GLU A 3 13.09 14.22 5.67
C GLU A 3 11.60 14.23 5.33
N LEU A 4 10.77 13.90 6.33
CA LEU A 4 9.31 13.83 6.18
C LEU A 4 8.66 15.20 5.94
N MET A 5 9.37 16.26 6.32
CA MET A 5 9.00 17.66 6.12
C MET A 5 10.27 18.51 6.09
N PRO A 6 10.23 19.75 5.57
CA PRO A 6 11.39 20.65 5.56
C PRO A 6 11.99 20.81 6.96
N ASP A 7 13.31 20.68 7.06
CA ASP A 7 14.08 20.77 8.31
C ASP A 7 13.64 19.77 9.39
N GLY A 8 13.07 18.63 8.97
CA GLY A 8 12.45 17.65 9.87
C GLY A 8 13.40 17.09 10.94
N LYS A 9 14.72 17.11 10.70
CA LYS A 9 15.72 16.72 11.71
C LYS A 9 15.77 17.65 12.92
N ALA A 10 15.41 18.92 12.75
CA ALA A 10 15.38 19.91 13.82
C ALA A 10 14.03 19.92 14.58
N ILE A 11 13.00 19.24 14.05
CA ILE A 11 11.66 19.23 14.62
C ILE A 11 11.50 18.00 15.52
N ARG A 12 11.36 18.22 16.82
CA ARG A 12 11.05 17.14 17.77
C ARG A 12 9.59 16.72 17.67
N VAL A 13 9.33 15.42 17.67
CA VAL A 13 7.96 14.89 17.79
C VAL A 13 7.44 15.11 19.22
N THR A 14 6.25 15.68 19.32
CA THR A 14 5.52 16.03 20.54
C THR A 14 4.08 15.55 20.43
N LEU A 15 3.34 15.52 21.55
CA LEU A 15 1.91 15.15 21.52
C LEU A 15 1.08 16.06 20.59
N ASN A 16 1.49 17.32 20.41
CA ASN A 16 0.79 18.27 19.57
C ASN A 16 1.01 18.02 18.06
N ASN A 17 2.18 17.52 17.65
CA ASN A 17 2.53 17.30 16.24
C ASN A 17 2.59 15.82 15.84
N PHE A 18 2.39 14.88 16.76
CA PHE A 18 2.50 13.43 16.52
C PHE A 18 1.60 12.94 15.38
N LYS A 19 0.35 13.44 15.28
CA LYS A 19 -0.57 13.06 14.20
C LYS A 19 -0.02 13.42 12.83
N GLU A 20 0.51 14.63 12.68
CA GLU A 20 1.13 15.08 11.43
C GLU A 20 2.34 14.23 11.08
N TYR A 21 3.21 13.95 12.06
CA TYR A 21 4.34 13.05 11.88
C TYR A 21 3.88 11.68 11.36
N CYS A 22 2.85 11.08 11.96
CA CYS A 22 2.32 9.78 11.53
C CYS A 22 1.78 9.80 10.10
N ILE A 23 1.10 10.88 9.68
CA ILE A 23 0.59 11.05 8.31
C ILE A 23 1.77 11.10 7.34
N ARG A 24 2.77 11.96 7.60
CA ARG A 24 3.95 12.10 6.73
C ARG A 24 4.78 10.83 6.65
N TYR A 25 4.97 10.15 7.78
CA TYR A 25 5.69 8.89 7.82
C TYR A 25 4.96 7.82 6.99
N ARG A 26 3.63 7.76 7.10
CA ARG A 26 2.79 6.86 6.30
C ARG A 26 2.92 7.18 4.81
N GLU A 27 2.81 8.44 4.42
CA GLU A 27 2.99 8.88 3.03
C GLU A 27 4.37 8.48 2.49
N TYR A 28 5.44 8.72 3.25
CA TYR A 28 6.78 8.29 2.88
C TYR A 28 6.85 6.77 2.68
N HIS A 29 6.38 6.00 3.66
CA HIS A 29 6.51 4.54 3.63
C HIS A 29 5.69 3.92 2.48
N PHE A 30 4.48 4.41 2.20
CA PHE A 30 3.69 3.97 1.05
C PHE A 30 4.34 4.31 -0.31
N ASN A 31 5.22 5.33 -0.35
CA ASN A 31 5.88 5.78 -1.58
C ASN A 31 7.35 5.38 -1.68
N GLU A 32 7.90 4.64 -0.71
CA GLU A 32 9.33 4.30 -0.63
C GLU A 32 9.84 3.57 -1.90
N PHE A 33 8.97 2.77 -2.52
CA PHE A 33 9.27 2.01 -3.74
C PHE A 33 8.50 2.50 -4.97
N ARG A 34 8.09 3.78 -5.00
CA ARG A 34 7.22 4.34 -6.05
C ARG A 34 7.72 4.07 -7.47
N ARG A 35 9.03 4.14 -7.72
CA ARG A 35 9.61 3.88 -9.05
C ARG A 35 9.38 2.42 -9.50
N GLN A 36 9.66 1.47 -8.63
CA GLN A 36 9.49 0.04 -8.90
C GLN A 36 8.01 -0.31 -9.07
N ILE A 37 7.16 0.26 -8.23
CA ILE A 37 5.70 0.07 -8.30
C ILE A 37 5.16 0.60 -9.63
N GLU A 38 5.61 1.79 -10.08
CA GLU A 38 5.15 2.36 -11.34
C GLU A 38 5.56 1.51 -12.55
N HIS A 39 6.77 0.97 -12.58
CA HIS A 39 7.19 0.05 -13.64
C HIS A 39 6.41 -1.27 -13.61
N ASN A 40 6.13 -1.84 -12.43
CA ASN A 40 5.26 -3.01 -12.30
C ASN A 40 3.85 -2.71 -12.82
N ARG A 41 3.28 -1.56 -12.45
CA ARG A 41 1.97 -1.11 -12.91
C ARG A 41 1.94 -0.98 -14.44
N GLN A 42 2.96 -0.37 -15.05
CA GLN A 42 3.08 -0.28 -16.50
C GLN A 42 3.14 -1.66 -17.17
N GLY A 43 3.93 -2.58 -16.62
CA GLY A 43 4.01 -3.96 -17.11
C GLY A 43 2.67 -4.68 -17.05
N ILE A 44 1.99 -4.65 -15.90
CA ILE A 44 0.66 -5.26 -15.72
C ILE A 44 -0.36 -4.62 -16.68
N CYS A 45 -0.40 -3.28 -16.73
CA CYS A 45 -1.33 -2.52 -17.58
C CYS A 45 -1.09 -2.68 -19.08
N SER A 46 0.09 -3.17 -19.50
CA SER A 46 0.37 -3.50 -20.90
C SER A 46 -0.35 -4.78 -21.37
N ILE A 47 -0.76 -5.64 -20.42
CA ILE A 47 -1.45 -6.91 -20.68
C ILE A 47 -2.93 -6.81 -20.29
N VAL A 48 -3.20 -6.31 -19.07
CA VAL A 48 -4.55 -6.17 -18.51
C VAL A 48 -4.90 -4.68 -18.45
N PRO A 49 -5.90 -4.19 -19.20
CA PRO A 49 -6.22 -2.76 -19.22
C PRO A 49 -6.55 -2.22 -17.82
N ASN A 50 -6.01 -1.03 -17.52
CA ASN A 50 -6.23 -0.36 -16.23
C ASN A 50 -7.71 -0.15 -15.89
N SER A 51 -8.57 0.01 -16.90
CA SER A 51 -10.02 0.13 -16.73
C SER A 51 -10.64 -1.09 -16.04
N PHE A 52 -10.13 -2.30 -16.29
CA PHE A 52 -10.61 -3.50 -15.60
C PHE A 52 -10.16 -3.53 -14.15
N MET A 53 -8.90 -3.18 -13.89
CA MET A 53 -8.34 -3.13 -12.54
C MET A 53 -9.09 -2.14 -11.64
N ALA A 54 -9.60 -1.04 -12.21
CA ALA A 54 -10.35 -0.02 -11.48
C ALA A 54 -11.72 -0.50 -10.94
N PHE A 55 -12.27 -1.62 -11.44
CA PHE A 55 -13.52 -2.19 -10.94
C PHE A 55 -13.34 -3.16 -9.77
N LEU A 56 -12.10 -3.58 -9.49
CA LEU A 56 -11.80 -4.57 -8.47
C LEU A 56 -11.40 -3.88 -7.16
N THR A 57 -11.95 -4.36 -6.06
CA THR A 57 -11.36 -4.16 -4.74
C THR A 57 -10.02 -4.90 -4.63
N VAL A 58 -9.20 -4.54 -3.64
CA VAL A 58 -7.91 -5.21 -3.41
C VAL A 58 -8.09 -6.72 -3.19
N ASN A 59 -9.13 -7.13 -2.47
CA ASN A 59 -9.42 -8.55 -2.21
C ASN A 59 -9.87 -9.29 -3.46
N GLU A 60 -10.69 -8.66 -4.32
CA GLU A 60 -11.10 -9.28 -5.59
C GLU A 60 -9.93 -9.41 -6.57
N LEU A 61 -9.00 -8.45 -6.56
CA LEU A 61 -7.76 -8.56 -7.32
C LEU A 61 -6.89 -9.70 -6.80
N GLU A 62 -6.76 -9.84 -5.49
CA GLU A 62 -6.05 -10.97 -4.87
C GLU A 62 -6.69 -12.30 -5.25
N ASP A 63 -8.01 -12.43 -5.14
CA ASP A 63 -8.75 -13.63 -5.56
C ASP A 63 -8.54 -13.95 -7.05
N ALA A 64 -8.48 -12.93 -7.91
CA ALA A 64 -8.27 -13.12 -9.34
C ALA A 64 -6.86 -13.62 -9.68
N VAL A 65 -5.86 -13.28 -8.86
CA VAL A 65 -4.45 -13.65 -9.07
C VAL A 65 -4.09 -14.96 -8.36
N CYS A 66 -4.49 -15.10 -7.10
CA CYS A 66 -4.14 -16.21 -6.22
C CYS A 66 -5.18 -17.33 -6.23
N GLY A 67 -6.40 -17.05 -6.68
CA GLY A 67 -7.56 -17.94 -6.56
C GLY A 67 -8.26 -17.79 -5.20
N LYS A 68 -9.52 -18.19 -5.15
CA LYS A 68 -10.29 -18.24 -3.89
C LYS A 68 -9.93 -19.50 -3.11
N GLY A 69 -9.37 -19.31 -1.93
CA GLY A 69 -9.11 -20.41 -0.99
C GLY A 69 -10.39 -21.03 -0.46
N HIS A 70 -10.39 -22.35 -0.25
CA HIS A 70 -11.43 -23.02 0.53
C HIS A 70 -10.98 -23.08 1.99
N ILE A 71 -11.81 -22.53 2.89
CA ILE A 71 -11.55 -22.56 4.33
C ILE A 71 -12.44 -23.65 4.95
N ASP A 72 -11.82 -24.68 5.50
CA ASP A 72 -12.51 -25.68 6.31
C ASP A 72 -12.90 -25.05 7.65
N ILE A 73 -14.20 -24.81 7.83
CA ILE A 73 -14.77 -24.15 9.01
C ILE A 73 -14.71 -25.07 10.24
N GLU A 74 -14.81 -26.38 10.05
CA GLU A 74 -14.75 -27.34 11.16
C GLU A 74 -13.32 -27.50 11.67
N LEU A 75 -12.32 -27.35 10.79
CA LEU A 75 -10.93 -27.20 11.21
C LEU A 75 -10.70 -25.85 11.93
N LEU A 76 -11.21 -24.74 11.38
CA LEU A 76 -10.98 -23.40 11.93
C LEU A 76 -11.53 -23.21 13.36
N LYS A 77 -12.61 -23.92 13.70
CA LYS A 77 -13.25 -23.85 15.04
C LYS A 77 -12.49 -24.62 16.12
N ARG A 78 -11.54 -25.49 15.77
CA ARG A 78 -10.73 -26.28 16.72
C ARG A 78 -9.55 -25.49 17.24
#